data_AF-A0A0G4MZZ0-F1
#
_entry.id   AF-A0A0G4MZZ0-F1
#
_cell.length_a   1.000
_cell.length_b   1.000
_cell.length_c   1.000
_cell.angle_alpha   90.00
_cell.angle_beta   90.00
_cell.angle_gamma   90.00
#
_symmetry.space_group_name_H-M   'P 1'
#
loop_
_entity.id
_entity.type
_entity.pdbx_description
1 polymer ?
#
loop_
_entity_poly.entity_id
_entity_poly.type
_entity_poly.pdbx_seq_one_letter_code
_entity_poly.pdbx_strand_id
1 'polypeptide(L)'
;LKKSINGLINKVNYSNIKHIVPELFGENLIKGRGLFCRSMMKAQAASLPFTPVFAAMAAIVNTKLPAVGELLVKRLIMSFRKGFKRSDKAVC
;
A
#
# COMPACT_ATOMS: atom_id res chain seq x y z
N LEU A 1 7.78 -7.86 -11.59
CA LEU A 1 7.53 -7.56 -10.16
C LEU A 1 7.46 -6.06 -9.82
N LYS A 2 8.56 -5.30 -9.64
CA LYS A 2 8.48 -3.86 -9.21
C LYS A 2 7.59 -3.00 -10.10
N LYS A 3 7.80 -3.04 -11.43
CA LYS A 3 7.01 -2.26 -12.41
C LYS A 3 5.54 -2.66 -12.39
N SER A 4 5.26 -3.97 -12.32
CA SER A 4 3.90 -4.51 -12.31
C SER A 4 3.11 -4.09 -11.06
N ILE A 5 3.65 -4.39 -9.86
CA ILE A 5 3.02 -4.01 -8.58
C ILE A 5 2.75 -2.51 -8.52
N ASN A 6 3.73 -1.69 -8.92
CA ASN A 6 3.56 -0.23 -8.93
C ASN A 6 2.51 0.24 -9.95
N GLY A 7 2.45 -0.42 -11.11
CA GLY A 7 1.43 -0.15 -12.12
C GLY A 7 0.01 -0.44 -11.63
N LEU A 8 -0.19 -1.56 -10.92
CA LEU A 8 -1.48 -1.95 -10.36
C LEU A 8 -1.94 -0.99 -9.27
N ILE A 9 -1.04 -0.63 -8.34
CA ILE A 9 -1.34 0.31 -7.25
C ILE A 9 -1.70 1.70 -7.79
N ASN A 10 -1.01 2.18 -8.82
CA ASN A 10 -1.30 3.50 -9.39
C ASN A 10 -2.61 3.56 -10.20
N LYS A 11 -3.12 2.41 -10.66
CA LYS A 11 -4.35 2.34 -11.47
C LYS A 11 -5.60 2.07 -10.64
N VAL A 12 -5.46 1.66 -9.37
CA VAL A 12 -6.63 1.25 -8.58
C VAL A 12 -7.53 2.43 -8.21
N ASN A 13 -8.83 2.20 -8.29
CA ASN A 13 -9.89 3.12 -7.88
C ASN A 13 -11.14 2.35 -7.44
N TYR A 14 -12.20 3.08 -7.07
CA TYR A 14 -13.46 2.51 -6.59
C TYR A 14 -14.14 1.58 -7.60
N SER A 15 -14.08 1.87 -8.90
CA SER A 15 -14.78 1.09 -9.91
C SER A 15 -14.01 -0.17 -10.34
N ASN A 16 -12.68 -0.18 -10.22
CA ASN A 16 -11.86 -1.26 -10.75
C ASN A 16 -11.15 -2.14 -9.69
N ILE A 17 -11.27 -1.84 -8.39
CA ILE A 17 -10.57 -2.59 -7.33
C ILE A 17 -10.84 -4.10 -7.39
N LYS A 18 -12.05 -4.51 -7.78
CA LYS A 18 -12.44 -5.92 -7.94
C LYS A 18 -11.64 -6.65 -9.03
N HIS A 19 -11.11 -5.94 -10.02
CA HIS A 19 -10.28 -6.50 -11.09
C HIS A 19 -8.79 -6.39 -10.77
N ILE A 20 -8.37 -5.23 -10.24
CA ILE A 20 -6.96 -4.98 -9.90
C ILE A 20 -6.44 -5.92 -8.81
N VAL A 21 -7.26 -6.25 -7.81
CA VAL A 21 -6.82 -7.09 -6.69
C VAL A 21 -6.48 -8.53 -7.13
N PRO A 22 -7.33 -9.24 -7.91
CA PRO A 22 -6.96 -10.52 -8.50
C PRO A 22 -5.65 -10.47 -9.30
N GLU A 23 -5.47 -9.46 -10.16
CA GLU A 23 -4.22 -9.28 -10.92
C GLU A 23 -3.01 -9.10 -9.99
N LEU A 24 -3.17 -8.34 -8.91
CA LEU A 24 -2.13 -8.14 -7.90
C LEU A 24 -1.73 -9.45 -7.21
N PHE A 25 -2.68 -10.35 -6.95
CA PHE A 25 -2.39 -11.68 -6.41
C PHE A 25 -1.75 -12.64 -7.41
N GLY A 26 -1.78 -12.32 -8.71
CA GLY A 26 -0.96 -13.00 -9.72
C GLY A 26 0.54 -12.70 -9.60
N GLU A 27 0.91 -11.62 -8.91
CA GLU A 27 2.31 -11.29 -8.63
C GLU A 27 2.80 -12.00 -7.36
N ASN A 28 4.10 -12.30 -7.28
CA ASN A 28 4.71 -12.89 -6.08
C ASN A 28 4.87 -11.84 -4.96
N LEU A 29 3.78 -11.59 -4.22
CA LEU A 29 3.73 -10.62 -3.12
C LEU A 29 4.55 -11.05 -1.89
N ILE A 30 4.85 -12.34 -1.70
CA ILE A 30 5.71 -12.80 -0.60
C ILE A 30 7.15 -12.32 -0.83
N LYS A 31 7.68 -12.53 -2.04
CA LYS A 31 8.97 -11.99 -2.50
C LYS A 31 8.92 -10.47 -2.63
N GLY A 32 7.79 -9.94 -3.09
CA GLY A 32 7.56 -8.52 -3.40
C GLY A 32 7.07 -7.65 -2.25
N ARG A 33 6.94 -8.17 -1.01
CA ARG A 33 6.26 -7.47 0.10
C ARG A 33 6.78 -6.07 0.38
N GLY A 34 8.11 -5.90 0.30
CA GLY A 34 8.75 -4.60 0.48
C GLY A 34 8.45 -3.61 -0.63
N LEU A 35 8.26 -4.10 -1.87
CA LEU A 35 7.89 -3.31 -3.04
C LEU A 35 6.43 -2.86 -2.97
N PHE A 36 5.52 -3.79 -2.61
CA PHE A 36 4.12 -3.49 -2.35
C PHE A 36 3.98 -2.39 -1.29
N CYS A 37 4.58 -2.57 -0.11
CA CYS A 37 4.48 -1.58 0.97
C CYS A 37 4.99 -0.20 0.54
N ARG A 38 6.13 -0.15 -0.18
CA ARG A 38 6.71 1.11 -0.65
C ARG A 38 5.80 1.81 -1.66
N SER A 39 5.20 1.06 -2.59
CA SER A 39 4.32 1.61 -3.61
C SER A 39 3.01 2.10 -3.00
N MET A 40 2.41 1.33 -2.08
CA MET A 40 1.21 1.74 -1.32
C MET A 40 1.42 3.06 -0.57
N MET A 41 2.49 3.16 0.23
CA MET A 41 2.78 4.36 1.02
C MET A 41 3.02 5.58 0.12
N LYS A 42 3.71 5.40 -1.02
CA LYS A 42 3.94 6.49 -1.97
C LYS A 42 2.67 6.93 -2.68
N ALA A 43 1.85 5.99 -3.13
CA ALA A 43 0.61 6.28 -3.84
C ALA A 43 -0.39 7.00 -2.92
N GLN A 44 -0.51 6.56 -1.66
CA GLN A 44 -1.37 7.22 -0.67
C GLN A 44 -0.90 8.65 -0.39
N ALA A 45 0.40 8.87 -0.17
CA ALA A 45 0.95 10.21 0.07
C ALA A 45 0.78 11.15 -1.14
N ALA A 46 0.78 10.62 -2.36
CA ALA A 46 0.55 11.41 -3.57
C ALA A 46 -0.93 11.70 -3.85
N SER A 47 -1.85 10.89 -3.31
CA SER A 47 -3.27 10.89 -3.67
C SER A 47 -4.18 10.65 -2.46
N LEU A 48 -4.20 11.61 -1.53
CA LEU A 48 -4.97 11.53 -0.28
C LEU A 48 -6.46 11.17 -0.45
N PRO A 49 -7.20 11.68 -1.47
CA PRO A 49 -8.62 11.32 -1.66
C PRO A 49 -8.87 9.82 -1.92
N PHE A 50 -7.85 9.09 -2.36
CA PHE A 50 -7.92 7.64 -2.62
C PHE A 50 -7.51 6.79 -1.41
N THR A 51 -7.24 7.40 -0.25
CA THR A 51 -6.89 6.67 0.99
C THR A 51 -7.87 5.51 1.30
N PRO A 52 -9.21 5.65 1.15
CA PRO A 52 -10.12 4.51 1.38
C PRO A 52 -9.88 3.34 0.42
N VAL A 53 -9.53 3.60 -0.85
CA VAL A 53 -9.22 2.56 -1.84
C VAL A 53 -7.93 1.84 -1.48
N PHE A 54 -6.90 2.59 -1.08
CA PHE A 54 -5.64 2.00 -0.62
C PHE A 54 -5.83 1.18 0.66
N ALA A 55 -6.64 1.66 1.60
CA ALA A 55 -6.97 0.92 2.81
C ALA A 55 -7.72 -0.38 2.50
N ALA A 56 -8.69 -0.36 1.57
CA ALA A 56 -9.40 -1.54 1.12
C ALA A 56 -8.45 -2.57 0.47
N MET A 57 -7.55 -2.13 -0.42
CA MET A 57 -6.55 -3.02 -1.01
C MET A 57 -5.64 -3.63 0.06
N ALA A 58 -5.14 -2.83 1.00
CA ALA A 58 -4.31 -3.30 2.10
C ALA A 58 -5.05 -4.32 2.98
N ALA A 59 -6.33 -4.09 3.27
CA ALA A 59 -7.18 -5.00 4.04
C ALA A 59 -7.34 -6.34 3.30
N ILE A 60 -7.68 -6.33 2.01
CA ILE A 60 -7.84 -7.56 1.23
C ILE A 60 -6.52 -8.34 1.17
N VAL A 61 -5.39 -7.67 0.92
CA VAL A 61 -4.06 -8.31 0.95
C VAL A 61 -3.77 -8.91 2.32
N ASN A 62 -4.09 -8.22 3.41
CA ASN A 62 -3.89 -8.70 4.77
C ASN A 62 -4.70 -9.96 5.10
N THR A 63 -5.91 -10.12 4.55
CA THR A 63 -6.71 -11.35 4.78
C THR A 63 -6.08 -12.61 4.20
N LYS A 64 -5.22 -12.48 3.18
CA LYS A 64 -4.60 -13.61 2.47
C LYS A 64 -3.10 -13.75 2.78
N LEU A 65 -2.42 -12.63 3.03
CA LEU A 65 -0.98 -12.55 3.27
C LEU A 65 -0.70 -11.64 4.48
N PRO A 66 -0.99 -12.08 5.73
CA PRO A 66 -0.86 -11.26 6.93
C PRO A 66 0.53 -10.65 7.13
N ALA A 67 1.59 -11.38 6.77
CA ALA A 67 2.97 -10.89 6.87
C ALA A 67 3.25 -9.65 5.98
N VAL A 68 2.49 -9.47 4.89
CA VAL A 68 2.57 -8.27 4.04
C VAL A 68 1.88 -7.08 4.72
N GLY A 69 0.69 -7.31 5.30
CA GLY A 69 -0.05 -6.30 6.05
C GLY A 69 0.70 -5.83 7.30
N GLU A 70 1.25 -6.78 8.08
CA GLU A 70 2.08 -6.48 9.24
C GLU A 70 3.28 -5.59 8.89
N LEU A 71 3.97 -5.89 7.79
CA LEU A 71 5.08 -5.06 7.30
C LEU A 71 4.64 -3.64 6.92
N LEU A 72 3.47 -3.51 6.28
CA LEU A 72 2.92 -2.20 5.91
C LEU A 72 2.62 -1.37 7.15
N VAL A 73 1.92 -1.94 8.13
CA VAL A 73 1.57 -1.26 9.39
C VAL A 73 2.82 -0.84 10.16
N LYS A 74 3.80 -1.75 10.33
CA LYS A 74 5.09 -1.42 10.96
C LYS A 74 5.76 -0.21 10.31
N ARG A 75 5.74 -0.13 8.97
CA ARG A 75 6.33 0.99 8.22
C ARG A 75 5.55 2.29 8.36
N LEU A 76 4.22 2.23 8.34
CA LEU A 76 3.36 3.40 8.56
C LEU A 76 3.59 3.98 9.96
N ILE A 77 3.60 3.14 11.01
CA ILE A 77 3.89 3.57 12.39
C ILE A 77 5.28 4.20 12.48
N MET A 78 6.30 3.59 11.87
CA MET A 78 7.64 4.18 11.85
C MET A 78 7.69 5.52 11.11
N SER A 79 6.94 5.66 10.01
CA SER A 79 6.86 6.91 9.24
C SER A 79 6.22 8.02 10.07
N PHE A 80 5.07 7.74 10.69
CA PHE A 80 4.37 8.66 11.58
C PHE A 80 5.26 9.09 12.76
N ARG A 81 5.89 8.14 13.48
CA ARG A 81 6.77 8.45 14.61
C ARG A 81 7.94 9.35 14.22
N LYS A 82 8.50 9.15 13.02
CA LYS A 82 9.59 10.00 12.48
C LYS A 82 9.09 11.39 12.10
N GLY A 83 7.94 11.49 11.45
CA GLY A 83 7.31 12.76 11.10
C GLY A 83 7.00 13.57 12.36
N PHE A 84 6.38 12.92 13.35
CA PHE A 84 5.99 13.55 14.61
C PHE A 84 7.20 14.10 15.37
N LYS A 85 8.27 13.31 15.50
CA LYS A 85 9.52 13.75 16.15
C LYS A 85 10.17 14.96 15.45
N ARG A 86 9.92 15.14 14.15
CA ARG A 86 10.46 16.24 13.34
C ARG A 86 9.51 17.41 13.19
N SER A 87 8.32 17.35 13.80
CA SER A 87 7.23 18.32 13.57
C SER A 87 6.83 18.47 12.10
N ASP A 88 7.00 17.40 11.30
CA ASP A 88 6.64 17.38 9.88
C ASP A 88 5.16 17.07 9.72
N LYS A 89 4.34 18.13 9.70
CA LYS A 89 2.88 18.04 9.60
C LYS A 89 2.38 17.47 8.27
N ALA A 90 3.19 17.48 7.21
CA ALA A 90 2.78 16.94 5.92
C ALA A 90 2.84 15.40 5.89
N VAL A 91 3.68 14.81 6.76
CA VAL A 91 3.90 13.36 6.85
C VAL A 91 3.14 12.72 8.02
N CYS A 92 2.75 13.51 9.02
CA CYS A 92 1.93 13.07 10.15
C CYS A 92 0.44 12.99 9.77
#